data_AF-A0A1I7Z7J3-F1
#
_entry.id   AF-A0A1I7Z7J3-F1
#
_cell.length_a   1.000
_cell.length_b   1.000
_cell.length_c   1.000
_cell.angle_alpha   90.00
_cell.angle_beta   90.00
_cell.angle_gamma   90.00
#
_symmetry.space_group_name_H-M   'P 1'
#
loop_
_entity.id
_entity.type
_entity.pdbx_description
1 polymer ?
#
loop_
_entity_poly.entity_id
_entity_poly.type
_entity_poly.pdbx_seq_one_letter_code
_entity_poly.pdbx_strand_id
1 'polypeptide(L)'
;MFEQITLTTNVRAQSDPEYAALIKDIGEGRNHDENDRVAIPYPTVASTEEEVFNDDNHIVKAFIKLQIMDFVFPKNGDWTNRSILTVNNRDSLKLNEQVLDRLPGDKKSYVGIDTAIDEKSFISIEPETYHNETPSGLPPHILNLKVGCEVMLLRNLNVSIGLCNGTRMKVVAM
;
A
#
# COMPACT_ATOMS: atom_id res chain seq x y z
N MET A 1 22.11 26.69 -21.99
CA MET A 1 20.76 27.27 -21.96
C MET A 1 19.81 26.10 -21.87
N PHE A 2 19.00 26.03 -20.81
CA PHE A 2 17.99 24.97 -20.69
C PHE A 2 16.68 25.51 -21.26
N GLU A 3 15.99 24.68 -22.04
CA GLU A 3 14.65 24.97 -22.54
C GLU A 3 13.63 24.29 -21.62
N GLN A 4 12.63 25.04 -21.17
CA GLN A 4 11.54 24.51 -20.37
C GLN A 4 10.34 24.23 -21.27
N ILE A 5 9.90 22.98 -21.32
CA ILE A 5 8.72 22.54 -22.06
C ILE A 5 7.66 22.08 -21.04
N THR A 6 6.45 22.61 -21.16
CA THR A 6 5.35 22.33 -20.23
C THR A 6 4.28 21.49 -20.92
N LEU A 7 3.88 20.38 -20.29
CA LEU A 7 2.73 19.59 -20.71
C LEU A 7 1.45 20.20 -20.12
N THR A 8 0.44 20.43 -20.96
CA THR A 8 -0.79 21.13 -20.56
C THR A 8 -2.04 20.25 -20.52
N THR A 9 -2.00 19.06 -21.14
CA THR A 9 -3.15 18.16 -21.23
C THR A 9 -3.04 17.02 -20.21
N ASN A 10 -4.06 16.88 -19.37
CA ASN A 10 -4.19 15.72 -18.48
C ASN A 10 -4.68 14.51 -19.29
N VAL A 11 -3.87 13.46 -19.35
CA VAL A 11 -4.22 12.20 -20.06
C VAL A 11 -4.76 11.11 -19.15
N ARG A 12 -4.76 11.31 -17.83
CA ARG A 12 -5.14 10.29 -16.83
C ARG A 12 -6.62 10.35 -16.45
N ALA A 13 -7.21 11.55 -16.41
CA ALA A 13 -8.59 11.78 -15.98
C ALA A 13 -9.45 12.40 -17.10
N GLN A 14 -9.21 12.01 -18.36
CA GLN A 14 -9.90 12.60 -19.51
C GLN A 14 -11.42 12.44 -19.48
N SER A 15 -11.91 11.34 -18.91
CA SER A 15 -13.34 11.06 -18.76
C SER A 15 -13.99 11.78 -17.58
N ASP A 16 -13.21 12.45 -16.73
CA ASP A 16 -13.68 13.13 -15.53
C ASP A 16 -12.99 14.51 -15.40
N PRO A 17 -13.51 15.53 -16.13
CA PRO A 17 -12.92 16.86 -16.14
C PRO A 17 -12.93 17.55 -14.77
N GLU A 18 -13.93 17.25 -13.94
CA GLU A 18 -14.05 17.82 -12.58
C GLU A 18 -12.94 17.29 -11.68
N TYR A 19 -12.74 15.96 -11.68
CA TYR A 19 -11.62 15.35 -10.96
C TYR A 19 -10.27 15.83 -11.50
N ALA A 20 -10.13 15.95 -12.83
CA ALA A 20 -8.90 16.45 -13.46
C ALA A 20 -8.55 17.89 -13.02
N ALA A 21 -9.56 18.76 -12.89
CA ALA A 21 -9.39 20.12 -12.39
C ALA A 21 -9.00 20.13 -10.90
N LEU A 22 -9.68 19.33 -10.08
CA LEU A 22 -9.39 19.20 -8.66
C LEU A 22 -7.94 18.80 -8.39
N ILE A 23 -7.47 17.70 -9.00
CA ILE A 23 -6.09 17.23 -8.78
C ILE A 23 -5.05 18.21 -9.29
N LYS A 24 -5.39 19.02 -10.32
CA LYS A 24 -4.54 20.09 -10.81
C LYS A 24 -4.45 21.22 -9.78
N ASP A 25 -5.57 21.65 -9.20
CA ASP A 25 -5.58 22.67 -8.17
C ASP A 25 -4.85 22.22 -6.90
N ILE A 26 -4.96 20.94 -6.53
CA ILE A 26 -4.16 20.36 -5.44
C ILE A 26 -2.67 20.39 -5.79
N GLY A 27 -2.29 19.92 -6.98
CA GLY A 27 -0.89 19.84 -7.42
C GLY A 27 -0.22 21.21 -7.60
N GLU A 28 -0.99 22.25 -7.92
CA GLU A 28 -0.52 23.64 -8.00
C GLU A 28 -0.63 24.38 -6.66
N GLY A 29 -1.08 23.70 -5.60
CA GLY A 29 -1.22 24.28 -4.27
C GLY A 29 -2.30 25.36 -4.17
N ARG A 30 -3.32 25.35 -5.04
CA ARG A 30 -4.46 26.29 -4.99
C ARG A 30 -5.65 25.79 -4.18
N ASN A 31 -5.72 24.48 -3.90
CA ASN A 31 -6.80 23.86 -3.14
C ASN A 31 -6.43 23.75 -1.66
N HIS A 32 -6.35 24.86 -0.93
CA HIS A 32 -6.13 24.85 0.51
C HIS A 32 -6.89 25.98 1.22
N ASP A 33 -7.24 25.74 2.49
CA ASP A 33 -7.73 26.79 3.39
C ASP A 33 -6.58 27.54 4.07
N GLU A 34 -6.90 28.50 4.94
CA GLU A 34 -5.92 29.29 5.72
C GLU A 34 -5.03 28.45 6.67
N ASN A 35 -5.33 27.16 6.85
CA ASN A 35 -4.59 26.22 7.70
C ASN A 35 -3.91 25.11 6.88
N ASP A 36 -3.68 25.33 5.58
CA ASP A 36 -3.07 24.37 4.64
C ASP A 36 -3.86 23.06 4.48
N ARG A 37 -5.18 23.07 4.71
CA ARG A 37 -6.02 21.87 4.55
C ARG A 37 -6.65 21.81 3.17
N VAL A 38 -6.53 20.66 2.53
CA VAL A 38 -7.11 20.36 1.22
C VAL A 38 -8.57 19.93 1.37
N ALA A 39 -9.46 20.50 0.57
CA ALA A 39 -10.87 20.13 0.56
C ALA A 39 -11.10 18.95 -0.40
N ILE A 40 -11.43 17.78 0.16
CA ILE A 40 -11.74 16.59 -0.63
C ILE A 40 -13.26 16.48 -0.83
N PRO A 41 -13.76 16.40 -2.08
CA PRO A 41 -15.19 16.34 -2.33
C PRO A 41 -15.79 14.99 -1.88
N TYR A 42 -16.98 15.06 -1.29
CA TYR A 42 -17.83 13.89 -1.07
C TYR A 42 -18.31 13.34 -2.42
N PRO A 43 -18.39 12.01 -2.65
CA PRO A 43 -18.22 10.89 -1.70
C PRO A 43 -16.81 10.29 -1.64
N THR A 44 -15.76 11.01 -2.04
CA THR A 44 -14.38 10.49 -2.13
C THR A 44 -13.78 10.12 -0.77
N VAL A 45 -14.37 10.63 0.32
CA VAL A 45 -13.99 10.31 1.70
C VAL A 45 -15.01 9.35 2.30
N ALA A 46 -14.56 8.16 2.69
CA ALA A 46 -15.33 7.30 3.57
C ALA A 46 -15.26 7.87 5.01
N SER A 47 -16.40 8.29 5.54
CA SER A 47 -16.52 8.80 6.92
C SER A 47 -16.11 7.72 7.92
N THR A 48 -15.30 8.07 8.92
CA THR A 48 -14.74 7.10 9.87
C THR A 48 -15.52 6.90 11.16
N GLU A 49 -16.79 7.28 11.27
CA GLU A 49 -17.56 7.05 12.51
C GLU A 49 -19.05 6.81 12.24
N GLU A 50 -19.58 5.71 12.77
CA GLU A 50 -20.95 5.63 13.26
C GLU A 50 -20.86 4.97 14.65
N GLU A 51 -21.29 5.69 15.69
CA GLU A 51 -21.36 5.17 17.06
C GLU A 51 -22.56 4.22 17.17
N VAL A 52 -22.30 2.92 17.34
CA VAL A 52 -23.36 1.94 17.58
C VAL A 52 -23.51 1.73 19.07
N PHE A 53 -24.66 2.14 19.61
CA PHE A 53 -25.07 1.78 20.98
C PHE A 53 -25.57 0.33 20.98
N ASN A 54 -24.97 -0.52 21.81
CA ASN A 54 -25.56 -1.83 22.14
C ASN A 54 -26.47 -1.69 23.37
N ASP A 55 -27.45 -2.60 23.52
CA ASP A 55 -28.49 -2.58 24.56
C ASP A 55 -27.96 -2.47 26.01
N ASP A 56 -26.67 -2.75 26.25
CA ASP A 56 -26.01 -2.69 27.56
C ASP A 56 -25.14 -1.43 27.79
N ASN A 57 -25.41 -0.30 27.12
CA ASN A 57 -24.72 1.00 27.32
C ASN A 57 -23.19 0.98 27.13
N HIS A 58 -22.64 -0.08 26.54
CA HIS A 58 -21.22 -0.12 26.16
C HIS A 58 -21.08 0.38 24.72
N ILE A 59 -20.28 1.43 24.55
CA ILE A 59 -19.88 1.94 23.23
C ILE A 59 -19.02 0.86 22.57
N VAL A 60 -19.51 0.25 21.49
CA VAL A 60 -18.70 -0.62 20.64
C VAL A 60 -18.13 0.22 19.49
N LYS A 61 -16.84 0.55 19.56
CA LYS A 61 -16.12 1.24 18.48
C LYS A 61 -15.70 0.23 17.41
N ALA A 62 -16.45 0.06 16.32
CA ALA A 62 -16.02 -0.85 15.25
C ALA A 62 -16.70 -0.58 13.90
N PHE A 63 -16.17 0.30 13.00
CA PHE A 63 -16.87 0.48 11.71
C PHE A 63 -16.14 0.79 10.38
N ILE A 64 -14.80 0.73 10.22
CA ILE A 64 -14.19 1.08 8.90
C ILE A 64 -13.29 0.04 8.27
N LYS A 65 -12.60 -0.78 9.07
CA LYS A 65 -11.56 -1.65 8.51
C LYS A 65 -12.13 -2.74 7.57
N LEU A 66 -13.41 -3.08 7.70
CA LEU A 66 -14.06 -4.12 6.92
C LEU A 66 -14.62 -3.64 5.57
N GLN A 67 -15.09 -2.39 5.44
CA GLN A 67 -15.74 -1.93 4.20
C GLN A 67 -14.77 -1.66 3.05
N ILE A 68 -13.61 -1.02 3.29
CA ILE A 68 -12.65 -0.73 2.21
C ILE A 68 -12.05 -2.02 1.65
N MET A 69 -11.71 -2.97 2.52
CA MET A 69 -11.15 -4.24 2.07
C MET A 69 -12.17 -5.05 1.26
N ASP A 70 -13.43 -5.08 1.67
CA ASP A 70 -14.49 -5.77 0.92
C ASP A 70 -14.87 -5.03 -0.37
N PHE A 71 -14.79 -3.70 -0.39
CA PHE A 71 -15.01 -2.88 -1.59
C PHE A 71 -13.91 -3.05 -2.63
N VAL A 72 -12.64 -2.96 -2.19
CA VAL A 72 -11.48 -3.07 -3.09
C VAL A 72 -11.20 -4.53 -3.42
N PHE A 73 -11.20 -5.44 -2.44
CA PHE A 73 -10.88 -6.86 -2.61
C PHE A 73 -12.05 -7.75 -2.14
N PRO A 74 -13.19 -7.74 -2.86
CA PRO A 74 -14.35 -8.57 -2.53
C PRO A 74 -13.97 -10.05 -2.58
N LYS A 75 -14.54 -10.86 -1.68
CA LYS A 75 -14.26 -12.30 -1.60
C LYS A 75 -14.49 -13.04 -2.91
N ASN A 76 -15.50 -12.63 -3.68
CA ASN A 76 -15.90 -13.22 -4.96
C ASN A 76 -15.94 -12.16 -6.06
N GLY A 77 -14.80 -11.58 -6.42
CA GLY A 77 -14.75 -10.58 -7.48
C GLY A 77 -13.38 -10.43 -8.13
N ASP A 78 -13.34 -9.60 -9.17
CA ASP A 78 -12.11 -9.29 -9.89
C ASP A 78 -11.29 -8.24 -9.14
N TRP A 79 -10.03 -8.58 -8.85
CA TRP A 79 -9.07 -7.71 -8.16
C TRP A 79 -8.18 -6.93 -9.13
N THR A 80 -8.38 -7.09 -10.45
CA THR A 80 -7.58 -6.43 -11.49
C THR A 80 -7.67 -4.90 -11.36
N ASN A 81 -6.51 -4.25 -11.43
CA ASN A 81 -6.36 -2.79 -11.32
C ASN A 81 -6.89 -2.18 -10.01
N ARG A 82 -6.84 -2.95 -8.92
CA ARG A 82 -7.26 -2.50 -7.58
C ARG A 82 -6.06 -2.42 -6.65
N SER A 83 -5.99 -1.37 -5.84
CA SER A 83 -4.92 -1.18 -4.86
C SER A 83 -5.40 -0.36 -3.68
N ILE A 84 -4.85 -0.64 -2.50
CA ILE A 84 -4.99 0.20 -1.32
C ILE A 84 -3.65 0.90 -1.08
N LEU A 85 -3.68 2.22 -0.88
CA LEU A 85 -2.52 3.01 -0.50
C LEU A 85 -2.63 3.39 0.98
N THR A 86 -1.53 3.28 1.71
CA THR A 86 -1.43 3.67 3.12
C THR A 86 -0.32 4.70 3.31
N VAL A 87 -0.39 5.43 4.43
CA VAL A 87 0.61 6.45 4.77
C VAL A 87 1.96 5.82 5.13
N ASN A 88 1.96 4.63 5.74
CA ASN A 88 3.18 3.95 6.20
C ASN A 88 3.22 2.47 5.77
N ASN A 89 4.45 1.92 5.78
CA ASN A 89 4.71 0.53 5.39
C ASN A 89 4.11 -0.49 6.34
N ARG A 90 4.04 -0.20 7.65
CA ARG A 90 3.48 -1.11 8.66
C ARG A 90 2.02 -1.44 8.36
N ASP A 91 1.23 -0.43 8.04
CA ASP A 91 -0.18 -0.60 7.69
C ASP A 91 -0.34 -1.28 6.32
N SER A 92 0.53 -0.95 5.35
CA SER A 92 0.57 -1.63 4.04
C SER A 92 0.85 -3.13 4.19
N LEU A 93 1.89 -3.51 4.93
CA LEU A 93 2.26 -4.90 5.18
C LEU A 93 1.12 -5.67 5.87
N LYS A 94 0.49 -5.05 6.89
CA LYS A 94 -0.66 -5.65 7.57
C LYS A 94 -1.85 -5.87 6.64
N LEU A 95 -2.14 -4.92 5.74
CA LEU A 95 -3.22 -5.08 4.76
C LEU A 95 -2.86 -6.11 3.69
N ASN A 96 -1.60 -6.15 3.24
CA ASN A 96 -1.13 -7.15 2.27
C ASN A 96 -1.29 -8.57 2.80
N GLU A 97 -0.99 -8.83 4.08
CA GLU A 97 -1.27 -10.12 4.72
C GLU A 97 -2.77 -10.45 4.75
N GLN A 98 -3.63 -9.47 5.06
CA GLN A 98 -5.08 -9.67 5.04
C GLN A 98 -5.61 -9.98 3.64
N VAL A 99 -5.07 -9.33 2.60
CA VAL A 99 -5.40 -9.62 1.19
C VAL A 99 -4.89 -11.01 0.82
N LEU A 100 -3.68 -11.38 1.25
CA LEU A 100 -3.11 -12.71 1.02
C LEU A 100 -3.94 -13.82 1.69
N ASP A 101 -4.44 -13.59 2.89
CA ASP A 101 -5.30 -14.55 3.60
C ASP A 101 -6.64 -14.78 2.89
N ARG A 102 -7.14 -13.80 2.14
CA ARG A 102 -8.34 -13.93 1.31
C ARG A 102 -8.11 -14.76 0.05
N LEU A 103 -6.88 -14.83 -0.46
CA LEU A 103 -6.58 -15.64 -1.64
C LEU A 103 -6.71 -17.14 -1.32
N PRO A 104 -7.27 -17.94 -2.23
CA PRO A 104 -7.28 -19.39 -2.09
C PRO A 104 -5.86 -19.95 -2.21
N GLY A 105 -5.68 -21.19 -1.75
CA GLY A 105 -4.42 -21.91 -1.82
C GLY A 105 -3.51 -21.74 -0.61
N ASP A 106 -2.43 -22.53 -0.61
CA ASP A 106 -1.54 -22.67 0.54
C ASP A 106 -0.56 -21.50 0.63
N LYS A 107 -0.43 -20.97 1.85
CA LYS A 107 0.57 -19.96 2.20
C LYS A 107 1.94 -20.62 2.30
N LYS A 108 2.93 -20.11 1.57
CA LYS A 108 4.34 -20.49 1.70
C LYS A 108 5.13 -19.33 2.27
N SER A 109 5.86 -19.58 3.35
CA SER A 109 6.69 -18.59 4.02
C SER A 109 8.16 -18.74 3.60
N TYR A 110 8.78 -17.63 3.25
CA TYR A 110 10.20 -17.52 2.96
C TYR A 110 10.83 -16.68 4.07
N VAL A 111 11.82 -17.24 4.75
CA VAL A 111 12.50 -16.59 5.89
C VAL A 111 13.85 -16.05 5.41
N GLY A 112 14.07 -14.75 5.62
CA GLY A 112 15.34 -14.09 5.35
C GLY A 112 16.44 -14.60 6.27
N ILE A 113 17.66 -14.72 5.74
CA ILE A 113 18.83 -15.10 6.51
C ILE A 113 19.77 -13.90 6.53
N ASP A 114 19.94 -13.32 7.71
CA ASP A 114 20.83 -12.19 7.94
C ASP A 114 22.10 -12.68 8.67
N THR A 115 23.24 -12.09 8.34
CA THR A 115 24.53 -12.42 8.97
C THR A 115 25.27 -11.13 9.30
N ALA A 116 25.72 -11.00 10.55
CA ALA A 116 26.49 -9.84 10.99
C ALA A 116 27.90 -9.86 10.35
N ILE A 117 28.38 -8.68 9.95
CA ILE A 117 29.72 -8.52 9.35
C ILE A 117 30.81 -8.53 10.44
N ASP A 118 30.49 -8.12 11.67
CA ASP A 118 31.40 -8.13 12.81
C ASP A 118 30.69 -8.62 14.08
N GLU A 119 31.04 -9.83 14.52
CA GLU A 119 30.45 -10.46 15.71
C GLU A 119 30.82 -9.72 17.01
N LYS A 120 31.88 -8.91 17.02
CA LYS A 120 32.39 -8.25 18.24
C LYS A 120 31.65 -6.95 18.60
N SER A 121 30.98 -6.32 17.64
CA SER A 121 30.22 -5.08 17.85
C SER A 121 28.76 -5.30 18.26
N PHE A 122 28.27 -6.54 18.23
CA PHE A 122 26.86 -6.90 18.47
C PHE A 122 26.54 -7.43 19.87
N ILE A 123 27.44 -7.28 20.84
CA ILE A 123 27.29 -7.86 22.20
C ILE A 123 26.02 -7.36 22.94
N SER A 124 25.21 -6.43 22.40
CA SER A 124 24.05 -5.86 23.09
C SER A 124 22.71 -5.86 22.37
N ILE A 125 22.55 -6.40 21.15
CA ILE A 125 21.24 -6.39 20.46
C ILE A 125 20.87 -7.80 19.99
N GLU A 126 19.72 -8.30 20.45
CA GLU A 126 19.19 -9.60 20.05
C GLU A 126 18.80 -9.59 18.57
N PRO A 127 19.21 -10.60 17.76
CA PRO A 127 18.89 -10.70 16.34
C PRO A 127 17.40 -10.54 16.01
N GLU A 128 16.52 -11.00 16.89
CA GLU A 128 15.06 -10.88 16.75
C GLU A 128 14.57 -9.43 16.66
N THR A 129 15.31 -8.49 17.22
CA THR A 129 15.00 -7.05 17.12
C THR A 129 15.02 -6.58 15.67
N TYR A 130 15.93 -7.10 14.85
CA TYR A 130 16.06 -6.74 13.43
C TYR A 130 15.02 -7.41 12.55
N HIS A 131 14.53 -8.60 12.94
CA HIS A 131 13.53 -9.33 12.17
C HIS A 131 12.18 -8.61 12.06
N ASN A 132 11.90 -7.68 12.99
CA ASN A 132 10.69 -6.86 12.96
C ASN A 132 10.85 -5.58 12.14
N GLU A 133 12.05 -5.25 11.69
CA GLU A 133 12.33 -4.08 10.88
C GLU A 133 12.11 -4.39 9.39
N THR A 134 11.60 -3.40 8.65
CA THR A 134 11.47 -3.47 7.18
C THR A 134 11.95 -2.17 6.58
N PRO A 135 13.27 -1.94 6.55
CA PRO A 135 13.83 -0.71 6.00
C PRO A 135 13.54 -0.61 4.51
N SER A 136 13.61 0.62 3.99
CA SER A 136 13.34 0.90 2.58
C SER A 136 14.23 0.06 1.66
N GLY A 137 13.63 -0.60 0.66
CA GLY A 137 14.34 -1.41 -0.32
C GLY A 137 14.69 -2.84 0.14
N LEU A 138 14.28 -3.24 1.34
CA LEU A 138 14.36 -4.64 1.80
C LEU A 138 12.97 -5.25 1.96
N PRO A 139 12.81 -6.56 1.63
CA PRO A 139 11.59 -7.29 1.95
C PRO A 139 11.48 -7.51 3.46
N PRO A 140 10.28 -7.83 3.97
CA PRO A 140 10.12 -8.26 5.36
C PRO A 140 10.93 -9.54 5.62
N HIS A 141 11.39 -9.73 6.87
CA HIS A 141 12.13 -10.93 7.27
C HIS A 141 11.36 -12.22 6.98
N ILE A 142 10.04 -12.24 7.21
CA ILE A 142 9.17 -13.32 6.76
C ILE A 142 8.34 -12.80 5.59
N LEU A 143 8.56 -13.37 4.42
CA LEU A 143 7.77 -13.10 3.22
C LEU A 143 6.79 -14.26 2.99
N ASN A 144 5.51 -14.01 3.20
CA ASN A 144 4.45 -14.96 2.90
C ASN A 144 3.93 -14.75 1.49
N LEU A 145 3.76 -15.83 0.73
CA LEU A 145 3.22 -15.79 -0.62
C LEU A 145 2.20 -16.91 -0.84
N LYS A 146 1.31 -16.71 -1.83
CA LYS A 146 0.38 -17.71 -2.36
C LYS A 146 0.38 -17.66 -3.88
N VAL A 147 0.08 -18.77 -4.55
CA VAL A 147 -0.18 -18.74 -5.99
C VAL A 147 -1.34 -17.79 -6.27
N GLY A 148 -1.18 -16.89 -7.23
CA GLY A 148 -2.15 -15.87 -7.62
C GLY A 148 -1.95 -14.50 -6.96
N CYS A 149 -1.09 -14.37 -5.94
CA CYS A 149 -0.84 -13.07 -5.30
C CYS A 149 -0.01 -12.14 -6.21
N GLU A 150 -0.22 -10.83 -6.05
CA GLU A 150 0.61 -9.80 -6.68
C GLU A 150 1.84 -9.51 -5.82
N VAL A 151 2.99 -9.35 -6.47
CA VAL A 151 4.27 -9.00 -5.84
C VAL A 151 4.93 -7.87 -6.62
N MET A 152 5.84 -7.14 -5.97
CA MET A 152 6.61 -6.06 -6.59
C MET A 152 8.10 -6.33 -6.42
N LEU A 153 8.88 -6.14 -7.50
CA LEU A 153 10.33 -6.18 -7.41
C LEU A 153 10.84 -4.98 -6.63
N LEU A 154 11.72 -5.24 -5.64
CA LEU A 154 12.39 -4.19 -4.86
C LEU A 154 13.80 -3.87 -5.38
N ARG A 155 14.29 -4.63 -6.37
CA ARG A 155 15.65 -4.50 -6.92
C ARG A 155 15.66 -4.64 -8.43
N ASN A 156 16.65 -4.01 -9.05
CA ASN A 156 16.90 -4.16 -10.48
C ASN A 156 17.56 -5.52 -10.73
N LEU A 157 16.85 -6.40 -11.43
CA LEU A 157 17.35 -7.72 -11.84
C LEU A 157 17.87 -7.66 -13.27
N ASN A 158 17.06 -7.08 -14.17
CA ASN A 158 17.44 -6.89 -15.56
C ASN A 158 16.64 -5.72 -16.16
N VAL A 159 17.27 -4.55 -16.20
CA VAL A 159 16.66 -3.31 -16.70
C VAL A 159 16.34 -3.41 -18.20
N SER A 160 17.13 -4.15 -18.98
CA SER A 160 16.96 -4.24 -20.45
C SER A 160 15.64 -4.88 -20.86
N ILE A 161 15.06 -5.73 -20.00
CA ILE A 161 13.77 -6.40 -20.23
C ILE A 161 12.67 -5.89 -19.27
N GLY A 162 12.91 -4.79 -18.55
CA GLY A 162 11.93 -4.19 -17.65
C GLY A 162 11.76 -4.86 -16.28
N LEU A 163 12.70 -5.72 -15.86
CA LEU A 163 12.74 -6.28 -14.50
C LEU A 163 13.51 -5.35 -13.57
N CYS A 164 12.88 -4.22 -13.24
CA CYS A 164 13.42 -3.18 -12.37
C CYS A 164 12.61 -3.03 -11.08
N ASN A 165 13.12 -2.20 -10.16
CA ASN A 165 12.38 -1.82 -8.96
C ASN A 165 11.01 -1.21 -9.34
N GLY A 166 9.94 -1.69 -8.71
CA GLY A 166 8.56 -1.28 -8.99
C GLY A 166 7.80 -2.18 -9.97
N THR A 167 8.47 -3.10 -10.68
CA THR A 167 7.79 -4.04 -11.59
C THR A 167 6.86 -4.95 -10.79
N ARG A 168 5.56 -4.92 -11.14
CA ARG A 168 4.52 -5.77 -10.53
C ARG A 168 4.41 -7.09 -11.28
N MET A 169 4.28 -8.18 -10.55
CA MET A 169 4.19 -9.54 -11.09
C MET A 169 3.13 -10.34 -10.33
N LYS A 170 2.65 -11.42 -10.94
CA LYS A 170 1.74 -12.38 -10.30
C LYS A 170 2.47 -13.70 -10.09
N VAL A 171 2.35 -14.28 -8.91
CA VAL A 171 2.95 -15.59 -8.66
C VAL A 171 2.10 -16.67 -9.32
N VAL A 172 2.69 -17.49 -10.19
CA VAL A 172 1.99 -18.56 -10.91
C VAL A 172 2.28 -19.95 -10.35
N ALA A 173 3.38 -20.12 -9.60
CA ALA A 173 3.81 -21.35 -8.96
C ALA A 173 4.78 -21.05 -7.80
N MET A 174 4.97 -22.01 -6.89
CA MET A 174 5.78 -21.90 -5.66
C MET A 174 6.75 -23.04 -5.47
#